data_AF-A0A093YVJ6-F1
#
_entry.id   AF-A0A093YVJ6-F1
#
_cell.length_a   1.000
_cell.length_b   1.000
_cell.length_c   1.000
_cell.angle_alpha   90.00
_cell.angle_beta   90.00
_cell.angle_gamma   90.00
#
_symmetry.space_group_name_H-M   'P 1'
#
loop_
_entity.id
_entity.type
_entity.pdbx_description
1 polymer ?
#
loop_
_entity_poly.entity_id
_entity_poly.type
_entity_poly.pdbx_seq_one_letter_code
_entity_poly.pdbx_strand_id
1 'polypeptide(L)' 'MPLTTEEQDKAYASLEGHKKAAVDTAMALATEGKYLEAISSFASDCEKISFGNSLMIMTITRCYQKSPEDFREGLLGFFV' A
#
# COMPACT_ATOMS: atom_id res chain seq x y z
N MET A 1 -11.79 -7.25 -9.98
CA MET A 1 -11.19 -6.79 -11.25
C MET A 1 -10.00 -5.95 -10.85
N PRO A 2 -8.80 -6.17 -11.42
CA PRO A 2 -7.64 -5.40 -11.03
C PRO A 2 -7.81 -3.92 -11.38
N LEU A 3 -7.27 -3.02 -10.57
CA LEU A 3 -7.34 -1.58 -10.82
C LEU A 3 -6.49 -1.25 -12.05
N THR A 4 -7.06 -0.48 -12.97
CA THR A 4 -6.32 0.09 -14.09
C THR A 4 -5.27 1.09 -13.57
N THR A 5 -4.22 1.33 -14.37
CA THR A 5 -3.20 2.32 -14.02
C THR A 5 -3.79 3.70 -13.76
N GLU A 6 -4.80 4.11 -14.52
CA GLU A 6 -5.49 5.39 -14.35
C GLU A 6 -6.25 5.46 -13.01
N GLU A 7 -6.92 4.38 -12.60
CA GLU A 7 -7.60 4.31 -11.30
C GLU A 7 -6.59 4.36 -10.15
N GLN A 8 -5.46 3.68 -10.29
CA GLN A 8 -4.38 3.73 -9.31
C GLN A 8 -3.77 5.13 -9.21
N ASP A 9 -3.50 5.80 -10.33
CA ASP A 9 -2.96 7.16 -10.32
C ASP A 9 -3.95 8.16 -9.71
N LYS A 10 -5.24 8.02 -9.98
CA LYS A 10 -6.29 8.83 -9.36
C LYS A 10 -6.41 8.57 -7.86
N ALA A 11 -6.38 7.31 -7.44
CA ALA A 11 -6.39 6.94 -6.02
C ALA A 11 -5.16 7.48 -5.30
N TYR A 12 -3.98 7.41 -5.92
CA TYR A 12 -2.76 7.96 -5.35
C TYR A 12 -2.78 9.50 -5.28
N ALA A 13 -3.31 10.17 -6.32
CA ALA A 13 -3.41 11.62 -6.36
C ALA A 13 -4.36 12.20 -5.29
N SER A 14 -5.33 11.42 -4.80
CA SER A 14 -6.23 11.82 -3.72
C SER A 14 -5.65 11.60 -2.32
N LEU A 15 -4.50 10.93 -2.20
CA LEU A 15 -3.83 10.72 -0.92
C LEU A 15 -3.12 11.99 -0.46
N GLU A 16 -3.33 12.34 0.80
CA GLU A 16 -2.64 13.45 1.45
C GLU A 16 -2.06 13.05 2.80
N GLY A 17 -1.09 13.84 3.27
CA GLY A 17 -0.48 13.70 4.58
C GLY A 17 0.08 12.30 4.86
N HIS A 18 -0.26 11.75 6.04
CA HIS A 18 0.28 10.48 6.50
C HIS A 18 -0.10 9.27 5.63
N LYS A 19 -1.26 9.30 4.95
CA LYS A 19 -1.67 8.19 4.07
C LYS A 19 -0.74 8.09 2.85
N LYS A 20 -0.45 9.25 2.24
CA LYS A 20 0.48 9.32 1.11
C LYS A 20 1.89 8.89 1.53
N ALA A 21 2.37 9.41 2.66
CA ALA A 21 3.69 9.05 3.20
C ALA A 21 3.82 7.54 3.50
N ALA A 22 2.76 6.90 4.01
CA ALA A 22 2.75 5.46 4.26
C ALA A 22 2.87 4.66 2.95
N VAL A 23 2.12 5.06 1.91
CA VAL A 23 2.21 4.43 0.58
C VAL A 23 3.59 4.65 -0.05
N ASP A 24 4.12 5.87 0.00
CA ASP A 24 5.44 6.20 -0.56
C ASP A 24 6.56 5.37 0.08
N THR A 25 6.54 5.25 1.41
CA THR A 25 7.54 4.47 2.17
C THR A 25 7.45 2.99 1.84
N ALA A 26 6.23 2.44 1.80
CA ALA A 26 6.01 1.05 1.44
C ALA A 26 6.45 0.75 0.00
N MET A 27 6.19 1.67 -0.95
CA MET A 27 6.62 1.54 -2.33
C MET A 27 8.15 1.57 -2.47
N ALA A 28 8.84 2.46 -1.75
CA ALA A 28 10.30 2.51 -1.77
C ALA A 28 10.91 1.16 -1.35
N LEU A 29 10.42 0.57 -0.24
CA LEU A 29 10.86 -0.74 0.22
C LEU A 29 10.54 -1.86 -0.79
N ALA A 30 9.36 -1.82 -1.41
CA ALA A 30 8.96 -2.80 -2.43
C ALA A 30 9.82 -2.73 -3.69
N THR A 31 10.24 -1.54 -4.13
CA THR A 31 11.16 -1.38 -5.27
C THR A 31 12.56 -1.95 -5.01
N GLU A 32 12.96 -2.05 -3.73
CA GLU A 32 14.18 -2.74 -3.31
C GLU A 32 13.97 -4.27 -3.12
N GLY A 33 12.78 -4.79 -3.39
CA GLY A 33 12.41 -6.20 -3.20
C GLY A 33 12.10 -6.57 -1.74
N LYS A 34 12.05 -5.60 -0.83
CA LYS A 34 11.82 -5.80 0.62
C LYS A 34 10.33 -5.83 0.97
N TYR A 35 9.56 -6.73 0.34
CA TYR A 35 8.10 -6.75 0.49
C TYR A 35 7.61 -6.99 1.91
N LEU A 36 8.27 -7.86 2.69
CA LEU A 36 7.87 -8.11 4.08
C LEU A 36 8.03 -6.85 4.95
N GLU A 37 9.12 -6.11 4.74
CA GLU A 37 9.35 -4.82 5.41
C GLU A 37 8.35 -3.77 4.95
N ALA A 38 8.08 -3.70 3.64
CA ALA A 38 7.08 -2.81 3.05
C ALA A 38 5.69 -3.02 3.67
N ILE A 39 5.25 -4.28 3.76
CA ILE A 39 3.96 -4.66 4.37
C ILE A 39 3.93 -4.30 5.86
N SER A 40 4.98 -4.63 6.61
CA SER A 40 5.06 -4.33 8.04
C SER A 40 5.08 -2.82 8.30
N SER A 41 5.82 -2.06 7.50
CA SER A 41 5.89 -0.59 7.60
C SER A 41 4.52 0.02 7.33
N PHE A 42 3.88 -0.39 6.23
CA PHE A 42 2.56 0.12 5.86
C PHE A 42 1.51 -0.18 6.93
N ALA A 43 1.43 -1.43 7.40
CA ALA A 43 0.49 -1.81 8.44
C ALA A 43 0.72 -1.03 9.75
N SER A 44 1.97 -0.80 10.14
CA SER A 44 2.32 0.00 11.31
C SER A 44 1.92 1.47 11.13
N ASP A 45 2.16 2.06 9.97
CA ASP A 45 1.79 3.45 9.70
C ASP A 45 0.27 3.62 9.65
N CYS A 46 -0.46 2.67 9.08
CA CYS A 46 -1.93 2.61 9.12
C CYS A 46 -2.46 2.54 10.56
N GLU A 47 -1.84 1.73 11.43
CA GLU A 47 -2.23 1.63 12.84
C GLU A 47 -2.01 2.95 13.58
N LYS A 48 -0.87 3.63 13.38
CA LYS A 48 -0.57 4.93 14.00
C LYS A 48 -1.60 6.01 13.65
N ILE A 49 -2.20 5.93 12.46
CA ILE A 49 -3.23 6.88 12.01
C ILE A 49 -4.66 6.35 12.19
N SER A 50 -4.84 5.26 12.95
CA SER A 50 -6.14 4.62 13.18
C SER A 50 -6.89 4.26 11.89
N PHE A 51 -6.16 3.88 10.85
CA PHE A 51 -6.70 3.50 9.56
C PHE A 51 -6.71 1.98 9.38
N GLY A 52 -7.91 1.43 9.22
CA GLY A 52 -8.10 0.00 8.94
C GLY A 52 -7.65 -0.91 10.09
N ASN A 53 -7.66 -2.21 9.81
CA ASN A 53 -7.18 -3.23 10.73
C ASN A 53 -5.82 -3.74 10.24
N SER A 54 -4.79 -3.64 11.09
CA SER A 54 -3.40 -3.97 10.73
C SER A 54 -3.24 -5.41 10.25
N LEU A 55 -3.89 -6.39 10.91
CA LEU A 55 -3.84 -7.80 10.51
C LEU A 55 -4.47 -8.03 9.12
N MET A 56 -5.60 -7.38 8.85
CA MET A 56 -6.27 -7.45 7.55
C MET A 56 -5.39 -6.82 6.46
N ILE A 57 -4.81 -5.64 6.74
CA ILE A 57 -3.90 -4.95 5.82
C ILE A 57 -2.75 -5.86 5.43
N MET A 58 -2.07 -6.45 6.42
CA MET A 58 -0.94 -7.37 6.18
C MET A 58 -1.34 -8.59 5.35
N THR A 59 -2.50 -9.17 5.64
CA THR A 59 -2.98 -10.38 4.94
C THR A 59 -3.27 -10.08 3.47
N ILE A 60 -3.93 -8.95 3.19
CA ILE A 60 -4.29 -8.55 1.83
C ILE A 60 -3.04 -8.13 1.04
N THR A 61 -2.20 -7.24 1.56
CA THR A 61 -1.01 -6.77 0.82
C THR A 61 -0.02 -7.89 0.50
N ARG A 62 0.05 -8.95 1.32
CA ARG A 62 0.87 -10.13 1.03
C ARG A 62 0.47 -10.85 -0.25
N CYS A 63 -0.79 -10.74 -0.69
CA CYS A 63 -1.25 -11.31 -1.97
C CYS A 63 -0.69 -10.57 -3.20
N TYR A 64 -0.16 -9.35 -3.00
CA TYR A 64 0.28 -8.45 -4.06
C TYR A 64 1.82 -8.29 -4.13
N GLN A 65 2.59 -9.10 -3.39
CA GLN A 65 4.06 -8.99 -3.33
C GLN A 65 4.81 -9.57 -4.55
N LYS A 66 4.15 -9.71 -5.71
CA LYS A 66 4.73 -10.36 -6.90
C LYS A 66 5.61 -9.41 -7.71
N SER A 67 5.22 -8.15 -7.80
CA SER A 67 6.00 -7.08 -8.41
C SER A 67 5.66 -5.74 -7.74
N PRO A 68 6.45 -4.68 -7.92
CA PRO A 68 6.13 -3.37 -7.37
C PRO A 68 4.81 -2.79 -7.90
N GLU A 69 4.45 -3.11 -9.15
CA GLU A 69 3.19 -2.68 -9.77
C GLU A 69 1.99 -3.36 -9.12
N ASP A 70 2.04 -4.69 -8.95
CA ASP A 70 1.01 -5.44 -8.21
C ASP A 70 0.92 -4.92 -6.77
N PHE A 71 2.07 -4.67 -6.13
CA PHE A 71 2.11 -4.19 -4.76
C PHE A 71 1.45 -2.82 -4.60
N ARG A 72 1.69 -1.91 -5.55
CA ARG A 72 1.04 -0.60 -5.61
C ARG A 72 -0.48 -0.74 -5.67
N GLU A 73 -0.99 -1.65 -6.48
CA GLU A 73 -2.43 -1.95 -6.53
C GLU A 73 -2.95 -2.40 -5.17
N GLY A 74 -2.25 -3.33 -4.51
CA GLY A 74 -2.63 -3.82 -3.18
C GLY A 74 -2.67 -2.73 -2.11
N LEU A 75 -1.76 -1.75 -2.16
CA LEU A 75 -1.76 -0.60 -1.26
C LEU A 75 -2.90 0.37 -1.57
N LEU A 76 -3.11 0.68 -2.85
CA LEU A 76 -4.10 1.68 -3.25
C LEU A 76 -5.54 1.18 -3.17
N GLY A 77 -5.74 -0.13 -3.27
CA GLY A 77 -7.06 -0.76 -3.12
C GLY A 77 -7.73 -0.52 -1.75
N PHE A 78 -6.99 -0.09 -0.72
CA PHE A 78 -7.60 0.32 0.56
C PHE A 78 -8.23 1.72 0.53
N PHE A 79 -7.95 2.52 -0.50
CA PHE A 79 -8.39 3.92 -0.61
C PHE A 79 -9.39 4.16 -1.74
N VAL A 80 -9.83 3.08 -2.41
CA VAL A 80 -10.84 3.07 -3.48
C VAL A 80 -12.17 2.59 -2.93
#